data_AF-A0AA38GUX5-F1
#
_entry.id   AF-A0AA38GUX5-F1
#
_cell.length_a   1.000
_cell.length_b   1.000
_cell.length_c   1.000
_cell.angle_alpha   90.00
_cell.angle_beta   90.00
_cell.angle_gamma   90.00
#
_symmetry.space_group_name_H-M   'P 1'
#
loop_
_entity.id
_entity.type
_entity.pdbx_description
1 polymer ?
#
loop_
_entity_poly.entity_id
_entity_poly.type
_entity_poly.pdbx_seq_one_letter_code
_entity_poly.pdbx_strand_id
1 'polypeptide(L)'
;MASGKVPCCDSASASSVINMLGKDKLEWPESVQSVQSIAETGIKCLPTKYVRYEEERPTDHVLFEEHIPLIDLSGLDDDRRRRKTMEEISNACKEWGFFQVMNHGMSSDLLQAGTDVSKMFFHLPLEEKQKHANDPSTYVGYGSRVGVEKGAILDWGDYYYHHFLPSSIREEHKWPSQPLEYRPTMKEYCSGALKLSKTLLSVLSQNVGLPPTTLEEAFGGN
;
A
#
# COMPACT_ATOMS: atom_id res chain seq x y z
N MET A 1 -4.16 6.60 -52.96
CA MET A 1 -5.26 5.76 -52.44
C MET A 1 -4.59 4.47 -51.96
N ALA A 2 -4.64 4.02 -50.72
CA ALA A 2 -5.59 4.23 -49.64
C ALA A 2 -4.88 4.41 -48.28
N SER A 3 -5.48 5.23 -47.42
CA SER A 3 -5.09 5.46 -46.04
C SER A 3 -5.79 4.40 -45.17
N GLY A 4 -5.04 3.48 -44.56
CA GLY A 4 -5.57 2.56 -43.55
C GLY A 4 -5.34 3.12 -42.15
N LYS A 5 -6.39 3.66 -41.53
CA LYS A 5 -6.38 4.00 -40.09
C LYS A 5 -6.45 2.71 -39.28
N VAL A 6 -5.48 2.51 -38.38
CA VAL A 6 -5.58 1.54 -37.30
C VAL A 6 -6.66 2.05 -36.33
N PRO A 7 -7.67 1.24 -35.94
CA PRO A 7 -8.66 1.68 -34.97
C PRO A 7 -8.00 1.80 -33.60
N CYS A 8 -8.13 2.97 -32.96
CA CYS A 8 -7.85 3.09 -31.53
C CYS A 8 -8.78 2.13 -30.77
N CYS A 9 -8.23 1.31 -29.89
CA CYS A 9 -9.02 0.71 -28.82
C CYS A 9 -9.57 1.84 -27.96
N ASP A 10 -10.90 2.00 -27.97
CA ASP A 10 -11.59 2.84 -27.01
C ASP A 10 -11.24 2.36 -25.61
N SER A 11 -10.61 3.24 -24.83
CA SER A 11 -10.42 3.06 -23.40
C SER A 11 -11.80 3.10 -22.75
N ALA A 12 -12.41 1.94 -22.55
CA ALA A 12 -13.53 1.82 -21.64
C ALA A 12 -13.03 2.29 -20.26
N SER A 13 -13.49 3.46 -19.83
CA SER A 13 -13.33 3.93 -18.46
C SER A 13 -13.78 2.83 -17.51
N ALA A 14 -13.03 2.63 -16.41
CA ALA A 14 -13.38 1.69 -15.34
C ALA A 14 -14.83 1.89 -14.84
N SER A 15 -15.40 3.08 -15.00
CA SER A 15 -16.79 3.41 -14.68
C SER A 15 -17.82 2.72 -15.57
N SER A 16 -17.47 2.28 -16.79
CA SER A 16 -18.40 1.70 -17.76
C SER A 16 -18.64 0.20 -17.53
N VAL A 17 -17.65 -0.51 -16.99
CA VAL A 17 -17.76 -1.95 -16.68
C VAL A 17 -18.62 -2.21 -15.44
N ILE A 18 -18.66 -1.25 -14.51
CA ILE A 18 -19.42 -1.32 -13.25
C ILE A 18 -20.94 -1.33 -13.47
N ASN A 19 -21.43 -0.82 -14.61
CA ASN A 19 -22.88 -0.69 -14.86
C ASN A 19 -23.52 -1.87 -15.63
N MET A 20 -22.78 -2.95 -15.93
CA MET A 20 -23.32 -4.10 -16.69
C MET A 20 -23.51 -5.39 -15.89
N LEU A 21 -23.15 -5.40 -14.60
CA LEU A 21 -23.44 -6.52 -13.72
C LEU A 21 -24.47 -6.06 -12.68
N GLY A 22 -25.54 -6.84 -12.52
CA GLY A 22 -26.56 -6.59 -11.50
C GLY A 22 -25.93 -6.37 -10.13
N LYS A 23 -26.65 -5.64 -9.26
CA LYS A 23 -26.25 -5.32 -7.89
C LYS A 23 -26.22 -6.57 -6.98
N ASP A 24 -25.52 -7.60 -7.37
CA ASP A 24 -25.16 -8.68 -6.46
C ASP A 24 -23.97 -8.19 -5.66
N LYS A 25 -24.21 -7.96 -4.36
CA LYS A 25 -23.18 -7.58 -3.41
C LYS A 25 -22.10 -8.66 -3.46
N LEU A 26 -20.87 -8.28 -3.80
CA LEU A 26 -19.75 -9.20 -3.78
C LEU A 26 -19.60 -9.77 -2.37
N GLU A 27 -19.53 -11.09 -2.25
CA GLU A 27 -19.39 -11.78 -0.97
C GLU A 27 -18.04 -12.47 -0.87
N TRP A 28 -17.56 -12.68 0.35
CA TRP A 28 -16.36 -13.46 0.57
C TRP A 28 -16.59 -14.90 0.11
N PRO A 29 -15.64 -15.51 -0.64
CA PRO A 29 -15.81 -16.87 -1.15
C PRO A 29 -15.81 -17.92 -0.03
N GLU A 30 -15.28 -17.55 1.14
CA GLU A 30 -15.07 -18.40 2.31
C GLU A 30 -15.14 -17.54 3.58
N SER A 31 -15.35 -18.15 4.75
CA SER A 31 -15.37 -17.42 6.01
C SER A 31 -14.01 -16.76 6.29
N VAL A 32 -14.04 -15.46 6.59
CA VAL A 32 -12.86 -14.70 7.00
C VAL A 32 -12.65 -14.91 8.50
N GLN A 33 -11.47 -15.40 8.86
CA GLN A 33 -11.07 -15.62 10.24
C GLN A 33 -9.83 -14.77 10.53
N SER A 34 -9.83 -14.04 11.65
CA SER A 34 -8.65 -13.28 12.07
C SER A 34 -7.47 -14.20 12.32
N VAL A 35 -6.33 -13.88 11.72
CA VAL A 35 -5.07 -14.60 11.94
C VAL A 35 -4.61 -14.45 13.39
N GLN A 36 -4.76 -13.26 13.99
CA GLN A 36 -4.47 -13.06 15.41
C GLN A 36 -5.28 -14.02 16.29
N SER A 37 -6.60 -14.14 16.07
CA SER A 37 -7.44 -15.05 16.85
C SER A 37 -7.01 -16.51 16.67
N ILE A 38 -6.60 -16.93 15.48
CA ILE A 38 -6.06 -18.28 15.26
C ILE A 38 -4.76 -18.46 16.04
N ALA A 39 -3.83 -17.50 15.97
CA ALA A 39 -2.55 -17.55 16.66
C ALA A 39 -2.72 -17.65 18.19
N GLU A 40 -3.66 -16.92 18.75
CA GLU A 40 -3.97 -16.90 20.19
C GLU A 40 -4.55 -18.23 20.71
N THR A 41 -5.06 -19.11 19.84
CA THR A 41 -5.48 -20.46 20.25
C THR A 41 -4.32 -21.39 20.60
N GLY A 42 -3.07 -20.99 20.33
CA GLY A 42 -1.89 -21.79 20.64
C GLY A 42 -1.63 -22.93 19.65
N ILE A 43 -2.04 -22.76 18.38
CA ILE A 43 -1.81 -23.73 17.31
C ILE A 43 -0.35 -24.20 17.27
N LYS A 44 -0.15 -25.49 16.96
CA LYS A 44 1.18 -26.09 16.81
C LYS A 44 1.63 -26.22 15.36
N CYS A 45 0.69 -26.17 14.43
CA CYS A 45 0.93 -26.24 12.99
C CYS A 45 0.08 -25.18 12.28
N LEU A 46 0.63 -24.57 11.23
CA LEU A 46 -0.12 -23.64 10.39
C LEU A 46 -1.22 -24.39 9.61
N PRO A 47 -2.45 -23.84 9.55
CA PRO A 47 -3.47 -24.38 8.65
C PRO A 47 -2.98 -24.34 7.19
N THR A 48 -3.35 -25.35 6.40
CA THR A 48 -2.87 -25.53 5.02
C THR A 48 -3.09 -24.33 4.12
N LYS A 49 -4.18 -23.58 4.31
CA LYS A 49 -4.49 -22.34 3.57
C LYS A 49 -3.47 -21.21 3.77
N TYR A 50 -2.52 -21.33 4.70
CA TYR A 50 -1.46 -20.34 4.94
C TYR A 50 -0.06 -20.90 4.63
N VAL A 51 0.03 -22.16 4.20
CA VAL A 51 1.29 -22.80 3.85
C VAL A 51 1.59 -22.51 2.39
N ARG A 52 2.66 -21.77 2.13
CA ARG A 52 3.15 -21.46 0.77
C ARG A 52 3.51 -22.73 0.00
N TYR A 53 3.50 -22.63 -1.34
CA TYR A 53 4.02 -23.68 -2.20
C TYR A 53 5.48 -23.99 -1.87
N GLU A 54 5.94 -25.21 -2.10
CA GLU A 54 7.28 -25.64 -1.68
C GLU A 54 8.37 -24.80 -2.35
N GLU A 55 8.14 -24.41 -3.59
CA GLU A 55 9.01 -23.58 -4.43
C GLU A 55 9.10 -22.12 -3.94
N GLU A 56 8.12 -21.66 -3.16
CA GLU A 56 8.05 -20.28 -2.63
C GLU A 56 8.60 -20.17 -1.21
N ARG A 57 8.89 -21.29 -0.55
CA ARG A 57 9.38 -21.27 0.84
C ARG A 57 10.84 -20.82 0.87
N PRO A 58 11.24 -20.09 1.93
CA PRO A 58 12.65 -19.73 2.11
C PRO A 58 13.54 -20.98 2.06
N THR A 59 14.62 -20.90 1.31
CA THR A 59 15.71 -21.89 1.36
C THR A 59 16.74 -21.42 2.38
N ASP A 60 17.53 -22.33 2.96
CA ASP A 60 18.59 -22.02 3.93
C ASP A 60 19.74 -21.15 3.36
N HIS A 61 19.64 -20.72 2.10
CA HIS A 61 20.64 -19.96 1.36
C HIS A 61 20.23 -18.49 1.17
N VAL A 62 20.01 -17.75 2.26
CA VAL A 62 19.94 -16.28 2.17
C VAL A 62 21.28 -15.69 2.61
N LEU A 63 22.30 -15.90 1.78
CA LEU A 63 23.57 -15.15 1.86
C LEU A 63 23.45 -13.90 0.99
N PHE A 64 22.61 -12.95 1.38
CA PHE A 64 22.64 -11.61 0.78
C PHE A 64 23.42 -10.70 1.72
N GLU A 65 24.72 -10.55 1.44
CA GLU A 65 25.58 -9.53 2.05
C GLU A 65 25.37 -8.14 1.42
N GLU A 66 24.51 -8.03 0.40
CA GLU A 66 24.19 -6.75 -0.21
C GLU A 66 23.10 -6.03 0.60
N HIS A 67 23.43 -4.84 1.08
CA HIS A 67 22.50 -4.01 1.85
C HIS A 67 21.62 -3.18 0.91
N ILE A 68 20.30 -3.17 1.19
CA ILE A 68 19.33 -2.31 0.50
C ILE A 68 19.83 -0.85 0.55
N PRO A 69 19.90 -0.12 -0.58
CA PRO A 69 20.40 1.25 -0.62
C PRO A 69 19.67 2.16 0.38
N LEU A 70 20.41 2.98 1.13
CA LEU A 70 19.88 4.02 2.02
C LEU A 70 20.24 5.40 1.47
N ILE A 71 19.23 6.21 1.15
CA ILE A 71 19.40 7.49 0.47
C ILE A 71 19.00 8.66 1.37
N ASP A 72 19.87 9.66 1.48
CA ASP A 72 19.61 10.90 2.21
C ASP A 72 18.89 11.92 1.32
N LEU A 73 17.59 12.13 1.57
CA LEU A 73 16.77 13.04 0.77
C LEU A 73 17.06 14.52 1.03
N SER A 74 17.78 14.87 2.10
CA SER A 74 18.21 16.27 2.32
C SER A 74 19.12 16.80 1.22
N GLY A 75 19.74 15.90 0.44
CA GLY A 75 20.54 16.26 -0.72
C GLY A 75 19.73 16.83 -1.88
N LEU A 76 18.40 16.62 -1.93
CA LEU A 76 17.53 17.17 -2.97
C LEU A 76 17.33 18.70 -2.84
N ASP A 77 17.44 19.22 -1.63
CA ASP A 77 17.27 20.64 -1.29
C ASP A 77 18.60 21.44 -1.38
N ASP A 78 19.71 20.77 -1.70
CA ASP A 78 21.04 21.36 -1.85
C ASP A 78 21.50 21.26 -3.30
N ASP A 79 21.60 22.39 -4.01
CA ASP A 79 21.99 22.45 -5.42
C ASP A 79 23.29 21.68 -5.73
N ARG A 80 24.24 21.62 -4.78
CA ARG A 80 25.51 20.91 -4.96
C ARG A 80 25.36 19.39 -4.86
N ARG A 81 24.41 18.92 -4.04
CA ARG A 81 24.16 17.49 -3.77
C ARG A 81 22.97 16.93 -4.57
N ARG A 82 22.13 17.79 -5.14
CA ARG A 82 20.88 17.41 -5.82
C ARG A 82 21.10 16.38 -6.92
N ARG A 83 22.03 16.67 -7.84
CA ARG A 83 22.35 15.75 -8.95
C ARG A 83 22.79 14.38 -8.43
N LYS A 84 23.68 14.34 -7.43
CA LYS A 84 24.18 13.10 -6.84
C LYS A 84 23.04 12.30 -6.18
N THR A 85 22.16 12.97 -5.43
CA THR A 85 21.02 12.32 -4.76
C THR A 85 20.02 11.76 -5.78
N MET A 86 19.76 12.49 -6.86
CA MET A 86 18.92 12.01 -7.97
C MET A 86 19.55 10.79 -8.68
N GLU A 87 20.87 10.78 -8.88
CA GLU A 87 21.62 9.64 -9.42
C GLU A 87 21.56 8.42 -8.50
N GLU A 88 21.70 8.59 -7.19
CA GLU A 88 21.55 7.51 -6.19
C GLU A 88 20.15 6.89 -6.27
N ILE A 89 19.09 7.71 -6.37
CA ILE A 89 17.72 7.23 -6.56
C ILE A 89 17.58 6.47 -7.88
N SER A 90 18.14 7.00 -8.98
CA SER A 90 18.09 6.35 -10.30
C SER A 90 18.75 4.97 -10.27
N ASN A 91 19.93 4.87 -9.65
CA ASN A 91 20.68 3.63 -9.55
C ASN A 91 19.95 2.62 -8.66
N ALA A 92 19.41 3.04 -7.52
CA ALA A 92 18.63 2.15 -6.67
C ALA A 92 17.39 1.61 -7.39
N CYS A 93 16.68 2.43 -8.18
CA CYS A 93 15.56 1.95 -8.97
C CYS A 93 15.97 0.93 -10.05
N LYS A 94 17.12 1.10 -10.71
CA LYS A 94 17.58 0.20 -11.79
C LYS A 94 18.14 -1.11 -11.27
N GLU A 95 18.97 -1.05 -10.25
CA GLU A 95 19.71 -2.21 -9.73
C GLU A 95 18.88 -3.01 -8.71
N TRP A 96 18.06 -2.33 -7.90
CA TRP A 96 17.30 -2.95 -6.81
C TRP A 96 15.80 -2.94 -7.01
N GLY A 97 15.24 -1.90 -7.63
CA GLY A 97 13.80 -1.64 -7.62
C GLY A 97 13.25 -1.24 -6.23
N PHE A 98 14.12 -1.12 -5.21
CA PHE A 98 13.76 -0.79 -3.84
C PHE A 98 14.90 -0.05 -3.12
N PHE A 99 14.57 0.85 -2.20
CA PHE A 99 15.53 1.58 -1.37
C PHE A 99 14.88 2.11 -0.09
N GLN A 100 15.71 2.41 0.89
CA GLN A 100 15.36 3.12 2.12
C GLN A 100 15.69 4.60 1.98
N VAL A 101 14.96 5.45 2.69
CA VAL A 101 15.19 6.90 2.71
C VAL A 101 15.39 7.42 4.14
N MET A 102 16.26 8.40 4.28
CA MET A 102 16.42 9.19 5.51
C MET A 102 16.29 10.68 5.20
N ASN A 103 16.06 11.49 6.24
CA ASN A 103 15.80 12.93 6.12
C ASN A 103 14.66 13.25 5.13
N HIS A 104 13.62 12.41 5.12
CA HIS A 104 12.47 12.48 4.20
C HIS A 104 11.40 13.52 4.60
N GLY A 105 11.65 14.31 5.65
CA GLY A 105 10.79 15.43 6.05
C GLY A 105 9.55 15.08 6.89
N MET A 106 9.36 13.82 7.29
CA MET A 106 8.37 13.45 8.31
C MET A 106 9.07 13.37 9.67
N SER A 107 8.49 13.95 10.71
CA SER A 107 9.07 13.90 12.05
C SER A 107 9.03 12.49 12.63
N SER A 108 10.06 12.12 13.40
CA SER A 108 10.10 10.84 14.11
C SER A 108 8.89 10.67 15.04
N ASP A 109 8.44 11.75 15.67
CA ASP A 109 7.26 11.76 16.54
C ASP A 109 5.99 11.38 15.77
N LEU A 110 5.80 11.87 14.54
CA LEU A 110 4.64 11.52 13.72
C LEU A 110 4.69 10.06 13.26
N LEU A 111 5.87 9.56 12.87
CA LEU A 111 6.06 8.15 12.51
C LEU A 111 5.75 7.22 13.69
N GLN A 112 6.24 7.59 14.87
CA GLN A 112 5.99 6.85 16.11
C GLN A 112 4.51 6.91 16.50
N ALA A 113 3.89 8.09 16.48
CA ALA A 113 2.47 8.25 16.78
C ALA A 113 1.58 7.43 15.82
N GLY A 114 1.86 7.44 14.52
CA GLY A 114 1.15 6.61 13.52
C GLY A 114 1.28 5.11 13.80
N THR A 115 2.47 4.67 14.20
CA THR A 115 2.73 3.29 14.63
C THR A 115 1.96 2.95 15.90
N ASP A 116 1.93 3.85 16.87
CA ASP A 116 1.31 3.62 18.17
C ASP A 116 -0.21 3.55 18.08
N VAL A 117 -0.87 4.48 17.37
CA VAL A 117 -2.33 4.42 17.19
C VAL A 117 -2.75 3.17 16.40
N SER A 118 -1.91 2.72 15.45
CA SER A 118 -2.12 1.46 14.73
C SER A 118 -2.02 0.27 15.67
N LYS A 119 -0.97 0.18 16.50
CA LYS A 119 -0.83 -0.87 17.51
C LYS A 119 -2.01 -0.88 18.47
N MET A 120 -2.39 0.29 19.00
CA MET A 120 -3.52 0.41 19.93
C MET A 120 -4.80 -0.14 19.33
N PHE A 121 -5.09 0.16 18.06
CA PHE A 121 -6.23 -0.42 17.35
C PHE A 121 -6.16 -1.95 17.27
N PHE A 122 -5.02 -2.52 16.87
CA PHE A 122 -4.88 -3.97 16.74
C PHE A 122 -4.93 -4.73 18.08
N HIS A 123 -4.60 -4.07 19.19
CA HIS A 123 -4.75 -4.59 20.55
C HIS A 123 -6.19 -4.54 21.09
N LEU A 124 -7.11 -3.87 20.40
CA LEU A 124 -8.53 -3.92 20.79
C LEU A 124 -9.09 -5.34 20.69
N PRO A 125 -10.14 -5.67 21.46
CA PRO A 125 -10.89 -6.91 21.31
C PRO A 125 -11.34 -7.13 19.87
N LEU A 126 -11.45 -8.40 19.45
CA LEU A 126 -11.85 -8.75 18.09
C LEU A 126 -13.20 -8.11 17.73
N GLU A 127 -14.14 -8.08 18.67
CA GLU A 127 -15.47 -7.52 18.48
C GLU A 127 -15.43 -6.03 18.12
N GLU A 128 -14.50 -5.28 18.73
CA GLU A 128 -14.30 -3.85 18.43
C GLU A 128 -13.67 -3.67 17.05
N LYS A 129 -12.69 -4.50 16.68
CA LYS A 129 -12.07 -4.47 15.34
C LYS A 129 -13.06 -4.85 14.24
N GLN A 130 -13.93 -5.83 14.51
CA GLN A 130 -14.97 -6.29 13.57
C GLN A 130 -16.07 -5.26 13.29
N LYS A 131 -16.24 -4.24 14.14
CA LYS A 131 -17.11 -3.08 13.80
C LYS A 131 -16.61 -2.32 12.57
N HIS A 132 -15.33 -2.48 12.25
CA HIS A 132 -14.68 -1.89 11.09
C HIS A 132 -14.39 -2.93 10.00
N ALA A 133 -15.03 -4.11 10.02
CA ALA A 133 -14.79 -5.17 9.06
C ALA A 133 -14.95 -4.68 7.61
N ASN A 134 -14.04 -5.12 6.76
CA ASN A 134 -14.09 -4.81 5.35
C ASN A 134 -15.03 -5.73 4.56
N ASP A 135 -15.23 -5.37 3.31
CA ASP A 135 -16.00 -6.11 2.32
C ASP A 135 -15.14 -6.35 1.06
N PRO A 136 -15.40 -7.40 0.28
CA PRO A 136 -14.58 -7.75 -0.87
C PRO A 136 -14.69 -6.76 -2.04
N SER A 137 -15.63 -5.81 -2.00
CA SER A 137 -15.80 -4.82 -3.08
C SER A 137 -14.86 -3.63 -2.93
N THR A 138 -14.54 -3.22 -1.70
CA THR A 138 -13.66 -2.06 -1.42
C THR A 138 -12.40 -2.42 -0.67
N TYR A 139 -12.40 -3.52 0.09
CA TYR A 139 -11.38 -3.89 1.09
C TYR A 139 -11.13 -2.85 2.20
N VAL A 140 -11.80 -1.69 2.18
CA VAL A 140 -11.67 -0.64 3.21
C VAL A 140 -12.19 -1.17 4.53
N GLY A 141 -11.34 -1.09 5.57
CA GLY A 141 -11.63 -1.63 6.88
C GLY A 141 -10.60 -2.65 7.37
N TYR A 142 -10.92 -3.25 8.51
CA TYR A 142 -10.23 -4.38 9.12
C TYR A 142 -10.50 -5.66 8.33
N GLY A 143 -9.45 -6.39 7.97
CA GLY A 143 -9.55 -7.63 7.22
C GLY A 143 -8.46 -8.62 7.58
N SER A 144 -8.66 -9.87 7.17
CA SER A 144 -7.70 -10.97 7.34
C SER A 144 -7.55 -11.81 6.08
N ARG A 145 -8.03 -11.28 4.95
CA ARG A 145 -8.02 -11.96 3.65
C ARG A 145 -7.88 -10.96 2.53
N VAL A 146 -6.86 -11.14 1.70
CA VAL A 146 -6.71 -10.44 0.43
C VAL A 146 -7.14 -11.38 -0.70
N GLY A 147 -7.93 -10.85 -1.65
CA GLY A 147 -8.41 -11.62 -2.80
C GLY A 147 -9.70 -12.43 -2.56
N VAL A 148 -10.40 -12.69 -3.67
CA VAL A 148 -11.72 -13.37 -3.69
C VAL A 148 -11.69 -14.76 -4.34
N GLU A 149 -10.49 -15.29 -4.63
CA GLU A 149 -10.35 -16.63 -5.21
C GLU A 149 -10.54 -17.72 -4.14
N LYS A 150 -11.55 -18.57 -4.31
CA LYS A 150 -11.82 -19.68 -3.39
C LYS A 150 -10.63 -20.67 -3.37
N GLY A 151 -10.16 -21.03 -2.18
CA GLY A 151 -9.05 -21.98 -2.03
C GLY A 151 -7.65 -21.39 -2.27
N ALA A 152 -7.54 -20.07 -2.41
CA ALA A 152 -6.26 -19.39 -2.48
C ALA A 152 -5.40 -19.60 -1.21
N ILE A 153 -4.09 -19.59 -1.38
CA ILE A 153 -3.14 -19.45 -0.28
C ILE A 153 -3.23 -18.03 0.27
N LEU A 154 -3.47 -17.91 1.56
CA LEU A 154 -3.68 -16.65 2.27
C LEU A 154 -2.41 -16.22 3.01
N ASP A 155 -2.28 -14.91 3.19
CA ASP A 155 -1.25 -14.33 4.03
C ASP A 155 -1.52 -14.60 5.52
N TRP A 156 -0.46 -14.84 6.28
CA TRP A 156 -0.53 -14.95 7.73
C TRP A 156 -0.49 -13.57 8.39
N GLY A 157 -1.55 -12.79 8.18
CA GLY A 157 -1.68 -11.46 8.78
C GLY A 157 -3.11 -10.93 8.76
N ASP A 158 -3.42 -10.15 9.80
CA ASP A 158 -4.54 -9.22 9.79
C ASP A 158 -4.07 -7.86 9.27
N TYR A 159 -4.96 -7.09 8.66
CA TYR A 159 -4.65 -5.76 8.14
C TYR A 159 -5.80 -4.79 8.36
N TYR A 160 -5.50 -3.51 8.20
CA TYR A 160 -6.50 -2.47 8.04
C TYR A 160 -6.16 -1.66 6.78
N TYR A 161 -7.12 -1.50 5.88
CA TYR A 161 -6.94 -0.74 4.65
C TYR A 161 -7.76 0.55 4.65
N HIS A 162 -7.14 1.66 4.25
CA HIS A 162 -7.77 2.97 4.10
C HIS A 162 -7.56 3.51 2.70
N HIS A 163 -8.61 4.05 2.10
CA HIS A 163 -8.43 5.06 1.06
C HIS A 163 -8.09 6.40 1.71
N PHE A 164 -6.95 6.98 1.35
CA PHE A 164 -6.62 8.35 1.69
C PHE A 164 -6.97 9.31 0.55
N LEU A 165 -6.69 8.95 -0.70
CA LEU A 165 -7.04 9.76 -1.87
C LEU A 165 -7.66 8.88 -2.98
N PRO A 166 -8.46 9.50 -3.88
CA PRO A 166 -9.00 10.86 -3.80
C PRO A 166 -10.00 11.02 -2.65
N SER A 167 -10.32 12.27 -2.28
CA SER A 167 -11.28 12.56 -1.20
C SER A 167 -12.69 11.99 -1.46
N SER A 168 -13.06 11.83 -2.74
CA SER A 168 -14.35 11.28 -3.18
C SER A 168 -14.60 9.82 -2.76
N ILE A 169 -13.54 9.03 -2.55
CA ILE A 169 -13.63 7.63 -2.11
C ILE A 169 -13.15 7.43 -0.66
N ARG A 170 -12.85 8.52 0.04
CA ARG A 170 -12.38 8.47 1.43
C ARG A 170 -13.54 8.19 2.37
N GLU A 171 -13.71 6.92 2.73
CA GLU A 171 -14.73 6.47 3.68
C GLU A 171 -14.31 6.72 5.14
N GLU A 172 -14.16 7.98 5.56
CA GLU A 172 -13.70 8.34 6.91
C GLU A 172 -14.56 7.76 8.04
N HIS A 173 -15.84 7.47 7.76
CA HIS A 173 -16.75 6.82 8.70
C HIS A 173 -16.33 5.38 9.03
N LYS A 174 -15.65 4.68 8.11
CA LYS A 174 -15.10 3.33 8.34
C LYS A 174 -13.84 3.36 9.20
N TRP A 175 -13.06 4.44 9.15
CA TRP A 175 -11.78 4.55 9.89
C TRP A 175 -11.99 4.30 11.39
N PRO A 176 -11.03 3.69 12.11
CA PRO A 176 -11.15 3.47 13.54
C PRO A 176 -11.49 4.75 14.30
N SER A 177 -12.46 4.69 15.20
CA SER A 177 -12.76 5.77 16.15
C SER A 177 -12.09 5.57 17.50
N GLN A 178 -11.41 4.44 17.68
CA GLN A 178 -10.64 4.07 18.86
C GLN A 178 -9.26 3.57 18.42
N PRO A 179 -8.16 4.08 18.98
CA PRO A 179 -8.11 5.22 19.92
C PRO A 179 -8.61 6.53 19.29
N LEU A 180 -8.99 7.52 20.11
CA LEU A 180 -9.55 8.80 19.63
C LEU A 180 -8.57 9.56 18.73
N GLU A 181 -7.27 9.38 18.99
CA GLU A 181 -6.14 9.94 18.27
C GLU A 181 -5.95 9.30 16.88
N TYR A 182 -6.56 8.14 16.62
CA TYR A 182 -6.31 7.38 15.39
C TYR A 182 -6.53 8.21 14.12
N ARG A 183 -7.73 8.79 13.98
CA ARG A 183 -8.10 9.54 12.77
C ARG A 183 -7.23 10.78 12.54
N PRO A 184 -7.05 11.70 13.51
CA PRO A 184 -6.22 12.87 13.30
C PRO A 184 -4.75 12.48 13.00
N THR A 185 -4.18 11.53 13.75
CA THR A 185 -2.80 11.08 13.54
C THR A 185 -2.62 10.44 12.16
N MET A 186 -3.52 9.54 11.74
CA MET A 186 -3.41 8.90 10.42
C MET A 186 -3.62 9.89 9.27
N LYS A 187 -4.47 10.92 9.43
CA LYS A 187 -4.60 11.99 8.43
C LYS A 187 -3.30 12.77 8.25
N GLU A 188 -2.63 13.11 9.35
CA GLU A 188 -1.35 13.81 9.30
C GLU A 188 -0.25 12.92 8.71
N TYR A 189 -0.17 11.66 9.16
CA TYR A 189 0.77 10.66 8.63
C TYR A 189 0.62 10.48 7.12
N CYS A 190 -0.60 10.24 6.64
CA CYS A 190 -0.88 10.06 5.22
C CYS A 190 -0.60 11.33 4.40
N SER A 191 -0.80 12.51 4.98
CA SER A 191 -0.44 13.79 4.34
C SER A 191 1.08 13.91 4.17
N GLY A 192 1.86 13.52 5.19
CA GLY A 192 3.32 13.46 5.12
C GLY A 192 3.81 12.45 4.08
N ALA A 193 3.24 11.24 4.08
CA ALA A 193 3.55 10.20 3.10
C ALA A 193 3.22 10.62 1.66
N LEU A 194 2.10 11.32 1.46
CA LEU A 194 1.73 11.89 0.15
C LEU A 194 2.76 12.92 -0.32
N LYS A 195 3.18 13.84 0.55
CA LYS A 195 4.23 14.82 0.22
C LYS A 195 5.53 14.14 -0.19
N LEU A 196 5.96 13.12 0.56
CA LEU A 196 7.13 12.32 0.24
C LEU A 196 6.97 11.61 -1.12
N SER A 197 5.83 10.97 -1.38
CA SER A 197 5.53 10.31 -2.65
C SER A 197 5.64 11.28 -3.83
N LYS A 198 5.07 12.48 -3.72
CA LYS A 198 5.17 13.53 -4.77
C LYS A 198 6.63 13.94 -5.03
N THR A 199 7.43 14.11 -3.98
CA THR A 199 8.88 14.40 -4.13
C THR A 199 9.57 13.28 -4.91
N LEU A 200 9.31 12.02 -4.57
CA LEU A 200 9.92 10.87 -5.26
C LEU A 200 9.45 10.74 -6.71
N LEU A 201 8.14 10.86 -6.99
CA LEU A 201 7.61 10.84 -8.36
C LEU A 201 8.18 11.98 -9.21
N SER A 202 8.43 13.13 -8.61
CA SER A 202 9.07 14.26 -9.27
C SER A 202 10.51 13.97 -9.67
N VAL A 203 11.29 13.38 -8.76
CA VAL A 203 12.67 12.94 -9.04
C VAL A 203 12.69 11.83 -10.09
N LEU A 204 11.80 10.85 -9.99
CA LEU A 204 11.71 9.73 -10.92
C LEU A 204 11.38 10.22 -12.34
N SER A 205 10.45 11.17 -12.49
CA SER A 205 10.11 11.76 -13.78
C SER A 205 11.34 12.42 -14.42
N GLN A 206 12.07 13.24 -13.65
CA GLN A 206 13.28 13.91 -14.13
C GLN A 206 14.39 12.91 -14.48
N ASN A 207 14.56 11.85 -13.70
CA ASN A 207 15.58 10.81 -13.92
C ASN A 207 15.38 10.05 -15.24
N VAL A 208 14.15 10.02 -15.77
CA VAL A 208 13.85 9.45 -17.10
C VAL A 208 13.68 10.52 -18.19
N GLY A 209 14.08 11.76 -17.92
CA GLY A 209 14.04 12.87 -18.88
C GLY A 209 12.66 13.47 -19.13
N LEU A 210 11.69 13.24 -18.23
CA LEU A 210 10.33 13.77 -18.32
C LEU A 210 10.15 15.03 -17.44
N PRO A 211 9.12 15.85 -17.73
CA PRO A 211 8.72 16.93 -16.84
C PRO A 211 8.47 16.45 -15.40
N PRO A 212 8.78 17.26 -14.36
CA PRO A 212 8.67 16.82 -12.96
C PRO A 212 7.29 16.35 -12.50
N THR A 213 6.20 16.71 -13.19
CA THR A 213 4.84 16.32 -12.78
C THR A 213 4.32 15.08 -13.52
N THR A 214 5.04 14.57 -14.51
CA THR A 214 4.51 13.56 -15.44
C THR A 214 4.07 12.28 -14.75
N LEU A 215 4.89 11.70 -13.86
CA LEU A 215 4.49 10.49 -13.15
C LEU A 215 3.39 10.76 -12.12
N GLU A 216 3.38 11.91 -11.44
CA GLU A 216 2.30 12.28 -10.51
C GLU A 216 0.95 12.34 -11.25
N GLU A 217 0.90 13.00 -12.40
CA GLU A 217 -0.29 13.09 -13.24
C GLU A 217 -0.73 11.71 -13.77
N ALA A 218 0.22 10.86 -14.17
CA ALA A 218 -0.07 9.51 -14.66
C ALA A 218 -0.72 8.61 -13.58
N PHE A 219 -0.39 8.83 -12.31
CA PHE A 219 -0.94 8.08 -11.16
C PHE A 219 -2.14 8.77 -10.48
N GLY A 220 -2.79 9.72 -11.16
CA GLY A 220 -4.06 10.31 -10.72
C GLY A 220 -4.01 11.79 -10.31
N GLY A 221 -2.83 12.42 -10.31
CA GLY A 221 -2.69 13.86 -10.06
C GLY A 221 -3.20 14.32 -8.69
N ASN A 222 -3.54 15.62 -8.60
CA ASN A 222 -4.20 16.22 -7.43
C ASN A 222 -5.71 15.94 -7.42
#